data_AF-M6K5T3-F1
#
_entry.id   AF-M6K5T3-F1
#
_cell.length_a   1.000
_cell.length_b   1.000
_cell.length_c   1.000
_cell.angle_alpha   90.00
_cell.angle_beta   90.00
_cell.angle_gamma   90.00
#
_symmetry.space_group_name_H-M   'P 1'
#
loop_
_entity.id
_entity.type
_entity.pdbx_description
1 polymer ?
#
loop_
_entity_poly.entity_id
_entity_poly.type
_entity_poly.pdbx_seq_one_letter_code
_entity_poly.pdbx_strand_id
1 'polypeptide(L)'
;MIQIVFSDLHWLPQDDQADDLCAHGTVNVCIDNETISDVPNKEWTLSCAGLYLLRSLEHDYHPGDYGSQLIPCCSFDFIPQENWQFPVLMLGCSNGIEWHIKHERNAVTHTTLNGNSSTLALHEWISLVLTLTNQVEEFYRLSGPKKTISKELEEGYSRFWSEWKARTERAKRRARDFA
;
A
#
# COMPACT_ATOMS: atom_id res chain seq x y z
N MET A 1 0.59 -19.53 6.00
CA MET A 1 -0.33 -18.94 5.00
C MET A 1 -0.17 -17.44 5.01
N ILE A 2 -0.32 -16.73 3.88
CA ILE A 2 -0.31 -15.26 3.87
C ILE A 2 -1.64 -14.79 3.31
N GLN A 3 -2.36 -13.97 4.06
CA GLN A 3 -3.64 -13.40 3.68
C GLN A 3 -3.67 -11.92 4.03
N ILE A 4 -3.97 -11.09 3.04
CA ILE A 4 -4.20 -9.65 3.19
C ILE A 4 -5.51 -9.34 2.47
N VAL A 5 -6.46 -8.75 3.17
CA VAL A 5 -7.78 -8.42 2.61
C VAL A 5 -8.13 -6.99 2.96
N PHE A 6 -8.34 -6.18 1.91
CA PHE A 6 -8.94 -4.86 2.04
C PHE A 6 -10.46 -4.98 2.01
N SER A 7 -11.14 -4.22 2.86
CA SER A 7 -12.58 -4.20 2.96
C SER A 7 -13.08 -2.79 3.27
N ASP A 8 -14.38 -2.56 3.02
CA ASP A 8 -15.09 -1.35 3.40
C ASP A 8 -14.41 -0.07 2.91
N LEU A 9 -13.98 -0.01 1.64
CA LEU A 9 -13.35 1.18 1.08
C LEU A 9 -14.31 2.38 1.12
N HIS A 10 -13.86 3.49 1.70
CA HIS A 10 -14.63 4.72 1.82
C HIS A 10 -13.75 5.98 1.84
N TRP A 11 -14.40 7.12 1.66
CA TRP A 11 -13.84 8.45 1.94
C TRP A 11 -14.24 8.86 3.35
N LEU A 12 -13.46 9.70 4.00
CA LEU A 12 -13.81 10.20 5.31
C LEU A 12 -15.15 10.95 5.26
N PRO A 13 -16.09 10.67 6.19
CA PRO A 13 -17.46 11.18 6.11
C PRO A 13 -17.57 12.69 6.34
N GLN A 14 -16.53 13.33 6.86
CA GLN A 14 -16.52 14.76 7.18
C GLN A 14 -15.97 15.65 6.06
N ASP A 15 -15.43 15.03 4.99
CA ASP A 15 -14.80 15.75 3.89
C ASP A 15 -15.66 15.66 2.62
N ASP A 16 -15.59 16.67 1.75
CA ASP A 16 -16.01 16.49 0.37
C ASP A 16 -15.14 15.37 -0.22
N GLN A 17 -15.73 14.43 -0.95
CA GLN A 17 -14.99 13.36 -1.61
C GLN A 17 -13.83 13.91 -2.44
N ALA A 18 -13.95 15.13 -2.98
CA ALA A 18 -12.88 15.77 -3.73
C ALA A 18 -11.68 16.18 -2.85
N ASP A 19 -11.89 16.46 -1.57
CA ASP A 19 -10.86 16.95 -0.64
C ASP A 19 -10.08 15.80 0.03
N ASP A 20 -10.73 14.63 0.22
CA ASP A 20 -10.05 13.44 0.72
C ASP A 20 -9.24 12.75 -0.39
N LEU A 21 -7.92 12.91 -0.32
CA LEU A 21 -6.98 12.34 -1.29
C LEU A 21 -6.78 10.84 -1.13
N CYS A 22 -7.20 10.27 0.00
CA CYS A 22 -6.85 8.93 0.45
C CYS A 22 -8.07 8.01 0.44
N ALA A 23 -7.90 6.78 -0.03
CA ALA A 23 -8.92 5.75 0.17
C ALA A 23 -8.67 5.11 1.53
N HIS A 24 -9.71 5.10 2.37
CA HIS A 24 -9.68 4.50 3.70
C HIS A 24 -10.46 3.20 3.71
N GLY A 25 -10.28 2.39 4.75
CA GLY A 25 -11.04 1.16 4.94
C GLY A 25 -10.43 0.27 6.01
N THR A 26 -10.92 -0.96 6.09
CA THR A 26 -10.41 -1.96 7.02
C THR A 26 -9.42 -2.89 6.30
N VAL A 27 -8.46 -3.43 7.06
CA VAL A 27 -7.58 -4.49 6.56
C VAL A 27 -7.54 -5.64 7.55
N ASN A 28 -7.58 -6.85 7.02
CA ASN A 28 -7.22 -8.05 7.76
C ASN A 28 -5.88 -8.57 7.23
N VAL A 29 -4.91 -8.72 8.13
CA VAL A 29 -3.58 -9.26 7.81
C VAL A 29 -3.32 -10.49 8.67
N CYS A 30 -3.09 -11.62 8.02
CA CYS A 30 -2.69 -12.87 8.65
C CYS A 30 -1.42 -13.40 7.99
N ILE A 31 -0.41 -13.70 8.81
CA ILE A 31 0.85 -14.31 8.39
C ILE A 31 1.09 -15.54 9.26
N ASP A 32 1.19 -16.69 8.59
CA ASP A 32 1.13 -18.01 9.19
C ASP A 32 -0.16 -18.24 10.01
N ASN A 33 -0.04 -18.26 11.34
CA ASN A 33 -1.15 -18.38 12.29
C ASN A 33 -1.34 -17.11 13.12
N GLU A 34 -0.59 -16.04 12.81
CA GLU A 34 -0.64 -14.77 13.51
C GLU A 34 -1.53 -13.78 12.76
N THR A 35 -2.59 -13.35 13.43
CA THR A 35 -3.41 -12.23 12.96
C THR A 35 -2.79 -10.93 13.46
N ILE A 36 -2.26 -10.13 12.53
CA ILE A 36 -1.55 -8.88 12.82
C ILE A 36 -2.53 -7.70 12.90
N SER A 37 -3.64 -7.81 12.16
CA SER A 37 -4.72 -6.84 12.23
C SER A 37 -6.07 -7.54 12.11
N ASP A 38 -6.84 -7.46 13.18
CA ASP A 38 -8.26 -7.82 13.27
C ASP A 38 -9.07 -6.77 14.04
N VAL A 39 -8.50 -5.59 14.31
CA VAL A 39 -9.12 -4.59 15.20
C VAL A 39 -10.42 -4.09 14.54
N PRO A 40 -11.59 -4.42 15.10
CA PRO A 40 -12.86 -4.00 14.52
C PRO A 40 -12.96 -2.47 14.52
N ASN A 41 -13.47 -1.90 13.44
CA ASN A 41 -13.67 -0.45 13.26
C ASN A 41 -12.38 0.39 13.26
N LYS A 42 -11.20 -0.21 13.09
CA LYS A 42 -9.97 0.55 12.85
C LYS A 42 -9.78 0.81 11.36
N GLU A 43 -9.68 2.09 11.03
CA GLU A 43 -9.48 2.57 9.67
C GLU A 43 -8.00 2.72 9.34
N TRP A 44 -7.67 2.45 8.09
CA TRP A 44 -6.32 2.51 7.53
C TRP A 44 -6.35 3.19 6.17
N THR A 45 -5.24 3.83 5.79
CA THR A 45 -5.12 4.45 4.47
C THR A 45 -4.69 3.42 3.42
N LEU A 46 -5.69 2.75 2.84
CA LEU A 46 -5.53 1.65 1.89
C LEU A 46 -4.87 2.07 0.57
N SER A 47 -5.01 3.33 0.16
CA SER A 47 -4.27 3.85 -1.01
C SER A 47 -2.77 3.93 -0.74
N CYS A 48 -2.34 4.40 0.43
CA CYS A 48 -0.92 4.42 0.78
C CYS A 48 -0.38 2.99 0.96
N ALA A 49 -1.14 2.13 1.64
CA ALA A 49 -0.81 0.71 1.77
C ALA A 49 -0.64 0.04 0.40
N GLY A 50 -1.55 0.28 -0.54
CA GLY A 50 -1.45 -0.25 -1.91
C GLY A 50 -0.15 0.15 -2.62
N LEU A 51 0.27 1.42 -2.50
CA LEU A 51 1.53 1.85 -3.12
C LEU A 51 2.74 1.22 -2.44
N TYR A 52 2.75 1.10 -1.12
CA TYR A 52 3.83 0.44 -0.39
C TYR A 52 3.91 -1.05 -0.70
N LEU A 53 2.78 -1.73 -0.84
CA LEU A 53 2.72 -3.12 -1.31
C LEU A 53 3.26 -3.25 -2.74
N LEU A 54 2.95 -2.30 -3.64
CA LEU A 54 3.55 -2.25 -4.97
C LEU A 54 5.08 -2.06 -4.91
N ARG A 55 5.60 -1.24 -3.98
CA ARG A 55 7.05 -1.10 -3.76
C ARG A 55 7.66 -2.43 -3.33
N SER A 56 6.97 -3.17 -2.46
CA SER A 56 7.42 -4.46 -1.95
C SER A 56 7.43 -5.60 -2.97
N LEU A 57 6.99 -5.39 -4.21
CA LEU A 57 7.15 -6.37 -5.29
C LEU A 57 8.59 -6.41 -5.84
N GLU A 58 9.34 -5.32 -5.63
CA GLU A 58 10.67 -5.11 -6.23
C GLU A 58 11.74 -4.85 -5.16
N HIS A 59 11.34 -4.61 -3.92
CA HIS A 59 12.22 -4.25 -2.82
C HIS A 59 11.86 -5.05 -1.58
N ASP A 60 12.88 -5.52 -0.88
CA ASP A 60 12.72 -5.93 0.51
C ASP A 60 12.14 -4.76 1.32
N TYR A 61 11.47 -5.10 2.41
CA TYR A 61 10.90 -4.12 3.32
C TYR A 61 11.19 -4.52 4.76
N HIS A 62 11.71 -3.57 5.51
CA HIS A 62 11.78 -3.56 6.96
C HIS A 62 10.89 -2.44 7.50
N PRO A 63 10.32 -2.60 8.71
CA PRO A 63 9.59 -1.55 9.39
C PRO A 63 10.30 -0.19 9.30
N GLY A 64 9.57 0.82 8.82
CA GLY A 64 10.08 2.18 8.60
C GLY A 64 10.77 2.48 7.26
N ASP A 65 11.05 1.51 6.38
CA ASP A 65 11.82 1.73 5.14
C ASP A 65 11.17 2.74 4.17
N TYR A 66 9.84 2.86 4.21
CA TYR A 66 9.07 3.74 3.32
C TYR A 66 8.71 5.09 3.95
N GLY A 67 9.40 5.46 5.04
CA GLY A 67 9.15 6.67 5.82
C GLY A 67 7.78 6.70 6.51
N SER A 68 7.07 5.57 6.47
CA SER A 68 5.83 5.27 7.18
C SER A 68 5.69 3.74 7.29
N GLN A 69 4.65 3.28 7.97
CA GLN A 69 4.35 1.85 8.13
C GLN A 69 3.86 1.26 6.81
N LEU A 70 3.99 -0.06 6.64
CA LEU A 70 3.57 -0.76 5.44
C LEU A 70 2.07 -0.61 5.17
N ILE A 71 1.26 -0.60 6.22
CA ILE A 71 -0.14 -0.17 6.20
C ILE A 71 -0.29 0.97 7.20
N PRO A 72 -0.32 2.23 6.74
CA PRO A 72 -0.37 3.38 7.63
C PRO A 72 -1.79 3.65 8.17
N CYS A 73 -1.88 4.19 9.39
CA CYS A 73 -3.10 4.73 10.00
C CYS A 73 -3.76 5.81 9.14
N CYS A 74 -2.93 6.72 8.62
CA CYS A 74 -3.32 7.94 7.95
C CYS A 74 -2.17 8.39 7.04
N SER A 75 -2.49 9.27 6.10
CA SER A 75 -1.50 10.11 5.43
C SER A 75 -2.02 11.55 5.41
N PHE A 76 -1.26 12.45 6.02
CA PHE A 76 -1.57 13.87 6.10
C PHE A 76 -1.05 14.64 4.90
N ASP A 77 -0.03 14.12 4.22
CA ASP A 77 0.64 14.84 3.14
C ASP A 77 1.33 13.89 2.16
N PHE A 78 1.47 14.34 0.91
CA PHE A 78 2.26 13.71 -0.15
C PHE A 78 3.42 14.64 -0.47
N ILE A 79 4.62 14.29 -0.01
CA ILE A 79 5.80 15.15 -0.13
C ILE A 79 6.64 14.66 -1.32
N PRO A 80 6.79 15.44 -2.40
CA PRO A 80 7.70 15.14 -3.50
C PRO A 80 9.12 14.90 -3.02
N GLN A 81 9.79 13.92 -3.61
CA GLN A 81 11.18 13.58 -3.28
C GLN A 81 12.04 13.60 -4.54
N GLU A 82 13.18 14.30 -4.48
CA GLU A 82 14.16 14.37 -5.58
C GLU A 82 15.32 13.38 -5.41
N ASN A 83 15.79 13.19 -4.18
CA ASN A 83 17.02 12.45 -3.87
C ASN A 83 16.77 11.19 -3.03
N TRP A 84 15.53 10.68 -3.06
CA TRP A 84 15.16 9.46 -2.34
C TRP A 84 14.86 8.32 -3.32
N GLN A 85 14.89 7.09 -2.82
CA GLN A 85 14.63 5.90 -3.63
C GLN A 85 13.22 5.92 -4.26
N PHE A 86 12.27 6.58 -3.60
CA PHE A 86 10.90 6.71 -4.07
C PHE A 86 10.57 8.18 -4.34
N PRO A 87 9.76 8.49 -5.36
CA PRO A 87 9.48 9.86 -5.81
C PRO A 87 8.55 10.64 -4.88
N VAL A 88 7.88 9.98 -3.94
CA VAL A 88 6.96 10.60 -2.99
C VAL A 88 7.02 9.91 -1.64
N LEU A 89 6.98 10.71 -0.58
CA LEU A 89 6.80 10.28 0.79
C LEU A 89 5.35 10.57 1.21
N MET A 90 4.63 9.56 1.69
CA MET A 90 3.31 9.73 2.30
C MET A 90 3.49 9.87 3.81
N LEU A 91 3.47 11.12 4.29
CA LEU A 91 3.69 11.41 5.71
C LEU A 91 2.42 11.12 6.50
N GLY A 92 2.55 10.45 7.64
CA GLY A 92 1.41 10.09 8.50
C GLY A 92 1.81 9.98 9.97
N CYS A 93 0.89 9.47 10.79
CA CYS A 93 1.13 9.20 12.20
C CYS A 93 2.07 8.00 12.39
N SER A 94 2.62 7.80 13.59
CA SER A 94 3.49 6.66 13.88
C SER A 94 2.74 5.34 14.09
N ASN A 95 1.42 5.30 13.86
CA ASN A 95 0.60 4.11 14.04
C ASN A 95 0.39 3.43 12.69
N GLY A 96 0.56 2.12 12.64
CA GLY A 96 0.39 1.35 11.42
C GLY A 96 0.56 -0.14 11.68
N ILE A 97 0.46 -0.92 10.61
CA ILE A 97 0.78 -2.34 10.61
C ILE A 97 2.09 -2.52 9.86
N GLU A 98 2.99 -3.31 10.45
CA GLU A 98 4.31 -3.59 9.89
C GLU A 98 4.67 -5.06 10.06
N TRP A 99 5.42 -5.56 9.09
CA TRP A 99 6.09 -6.86 9.10
C TRP A 99 7.25 -6.79 8.11
N HIS A 100 8.17 -7.73 8.14
CA HIS A 100 9.29 -7.78 7.20
C HIS A 100 8.90 -8.52 5.93
N ILE A 101 9.35 -8.03 4.77
CA ILE A 101 9.22 -8.70 3.46
C ILE A 101 10.62 -8.89 2.90
N LYS A 102 10.98 -10.13 2.56
CA LYS A 102 12.30 -10.48 2.02
C LYS A 102 12.17 -11.33 0.76
N HIS A 103 12.86 -10.95 -0.30
CA HIS A 103 12.89 -11.68 -1.56
C HIS A 103 14.01 -12.71 -1.57
N GLU A 104 13.67 -13.92 -2.01
CA GLU A 104 14.61 -15.03 -2.17
C GLU A 104 14.36 -15.72 -3.52
N ARG A 105 15.08 -15.28 -4.55
CA ARG A 105 14.91 -15.75 -5.94
C ARG A 105 13.47 -15.56 -6.44
N ASN A 106 12.69 -16.64 -6.49
CA ASN A 106 11.31 -16.69 -6.97
C ASN A 106 10.30 -16.87 -5.82
N ALA A 107 10.71 -16.58 -4.59
CA ALA A 107 9.89 -16.64 -3.40
C ALA A 107 10.01 -15.35 -2.60
N VAL A 108 8.99 -15.08 -1.80
CA VAL A 108 8.93 -13.92 -0.91
C VAL A 108 8.56 -14.42 0.48
N THR A 109 9.40 -14.13 1.45
CA THR A 109 9.21 -14.51 2.85
C THR A 109 8.71 -13.30 3.62
N HIS A 110 7.58 -13.48 4.31
CA HIS A 110 6.99 -12.48 5.18
C HIS A 110 7.21 -12.91 6.62
N THR A 111 7.76 -12.02 7.45
CA THR A 111 8.06 -12.29 8.86
C THR A 111 7.44 -11.23 9.75
N THR A 112 6.56 -11.64 10.67
CA THR A 112 5.93 -10.75 11.65
C THR A 112 6.96 -10.21 12.65
N LEU A 113 6.59 -9.17 13.40
CA LEU A 113 7.46 -8.64 14.46
C LEU A 113 7.68 -9.64 15.61
N ASN A 114 6.77 -10.61 15.76
CA ASN A 114 6.89 -11.70 16.72
C ASN A 114 7.72 -12.89 16.18
N GLY A 115 8.22 -12.80 14.95
CA GLY A 115 9.08 -13.80 14.33
C GLY A 115 8.36 -14.94 13.61
N ASN A 116 7.02 -14.92 13.54
CA ASN A 116 6.28 -15.88 12.72
C ASN A 116 6.54 -15.58 11.25
N SER A 117 6.73 -16.62 10.44
CA SER A 117 7.09 -16.45 9.04
C SER A 117 6.31 -17.38 8.14
N SER A 118 6.02 -16.88 6.95
CA SER A 118 5.45 -17.68 5.88
C SER A 118 6.06 -17.23 4.55
N THR A 119 6.17 -18.14 3.60
CA THR A 119 6.77 -17.89 2.30
C THR A 119 5.75 -18.24 1.23
N LEU A 120 5.64 -17.37 0.23
CA LEU A 120 4.85 -17.61 -0.98
C LEU A 120 5.73 -17.49 -2.21
N ALA A 121 5.30 -18.09 -3.32
CA ALA A 121 5.95 -17.86 -4.59
C ALA A 121 5.75 -16.40 -5.01
N LEU A 122 6.75 -15.83 -5.69
CA LEU A 122 6.72 -14.45 -6.15
C LEU A 122 5.50 -14.13 -7.03
N HIS A 123 5.08 -15.07 -7.88
CA HIS A 123 3.90 -14.88 -8.74
C HIS A 123 2.60 -14.80 -7.92
N GLU A 124 2.50 -15.56 -6.82
CA GLU A 124 1.38 -15.47 -5.88
C GLU A 124 1.38 -14.10 -5.17
N TRP A 125 2.57 -13.58 -4.83
CA TRP A 125 2.71 -12.25 -4.21
C TRP A 125 2.26 -11.15 -5.15
N ILE A 126 2.72 -11.21 -6.41
CA ILE A 126 2.29 -10.27 -7.46
C ILE A 126 0.78 -10.32 -7.63
N SER A 127 0.17 -11.52 -7.70
CA SER A 127 -1.27 -11.68 -7.84
C SER A 127 -2.05 -11.09 -6.67
N LEU A 128 -1.58 -11.31 -5.43
CA LEU A 128 -2.18 -10.77 -4.22
C LEU A 128 -2.14 -9.23 -4.21
N VAL A 129 -0.95 -8.65 -4.44
CA VAL A 129 -0.79 -7.18 -4.47
C VAL A 129 -1.64 -6.55 -5.57
N LEU A 130 -1.64 -7.11 -6.78
CA LEU A 130 -2.46 -6.61 -7.89
C LEU A 130 -3.96 -6.67 -7.58
N THR A 131 -4.42 -7.72 -6.88
CA THR A 131 -5.82 -7.85 -6.46
C THR A 131 -6.22 -6.72 -5.50
N LEU A 132 -5.36 -6.38 -4.55
CA LEU A 132 -5.59 -5.29 -3.59
C LEU A 132 -5.55 -3.92 -4.26
N THR A 133 -4.56 -3.67 -5.12
CA THR A 133 -4.41 -2.39 -5.81
C THR A 133 -5.53 -2.15 -6.81
N ASN A 134 -6.03 -3.18 -7.49
CA ASN A 134 -7.17 -3.06 -8.40
C ASN A 134 -8.45 -2.63 -7.66
N GLN A 135 -8.67 -3.10 -6.43
CA GLN A 135 -9.82 -2.66 -5.63
C GLN A 135 -9.73 -1.15 -5.31
N VAL A 136 -8.52 -0.68 -4.98
CA VAL A 136 -8.29 0.75 -4.76
C VAL A 136 -8.47 1.55 -6.05
N GLU A 137 -7.89 1.12 -7.17
CA GLU A 137 -8.06 1.79 -8.47
C GLU A 137 -9.53 1.90 -8.86
N GLU A 138 -10.31 0.84 -8.69
CA GLU A 138 -11.74 0.83 -8.99
C GLU A 138 -12.51 1.83 -8.10
N PHE A 139 -12.15 1.90 -6.81
CA PHE A 139 -12.73 2.88 -5.89
C PHE A 139 -12.46 4.33 -6.32
N TYR A 140 -11.22 4.66 -6.73
CA TYR A 140 -10.90 5.97 -7.28
C TYR A 140 -11.56 6.24 -8.65
N ARG A 141 -11.75 5.21 -9.48
CA ARG A 141 -12.42 5.35 -10.80
C ARG A 141 -13.86 5.83 -10.67
N LEU A 142 -14.53 5.46 -9.57
CA LEU A 142 -15.88 5.92 -9.26
C LEU A 142 -15.90 7.32 -8.61
N SER A 143 -14.74 7.91 -8.32
CA SER A 143 -14.62 9.24 -7.72
C SER A 143 -14.52 10.36 -8.75
N GLY A 144 -14.98 11.55 -8.37
CA GLY A 144 -14.65 12.77 -9.08
C GLY A 144 -13.16 13.14 -8.94
N PRO A 145 -12.67 14.11 -9.73
CA PRO A 145 -11.31 14.62 -9.60
C PRO A 145 -11.03 15.11 -8.18
N LYS A 146 -9.84 14.79 -7.67
CA LYS A 146 -9.38 15.24 -6.36
C LYS A 146 -8.86 16.67 -6.43
N LYS A 147 -9.09 17.44 -5.37
CA LYS A 147 -8.64 18.82 -5.21
C LYS A 147 -7.44 18.84 -4.27
N THR A 148 -6.41 19.57 -4.67
CA THR A 148 -5.24 19.84 -3.82
C THR A 148 -5.20 21.32 -3.46
N ILE A 149 -4.77 21.62 -2.23
CA ILE A 149 -4.80 22.98 -1.67
C ILE A 149 -3.49 23.77 -1.89
N SER A 150 -2.45 23.11 -2.40
CA SER A 150 -1.15 23.72 -2.71
C SER A 150 -0.51 23.05 -3.91
N LYS A 151 0.48 23.74 -4.51
CA LYS A 151 1.25 23.22 -5.65
C LYS A 151 2.13 22.04 -5.23
N GLU A 152 2.69 22.09 -4.04
CA GLU A 152 3.53 21.03 -3.47
C GLU A 152 2.73 19.74 -3.28
N LEU A 153 1.51 19.84 -2.74
CA LEU A 153 0.61 18.71 -2.56
C LEU A 153 0.13 18.17 -3.92
N GLU A 154 -0.18 19.04 -4.87
CA GLU A 154 -0.52 18.65 -6.24
C GLU A 154 0.60 17.82 -6.89
N GLU A 155 1.84 18.30 -6.75
CA GLU A 155 3.01 17.61 -7.27
C GLU A 155 3.22 16.25 -6.58
N GLY A 156 3.12 16.20 -5.26
CA GLY A 156 3.27 14.96 -4.50
C GLY A 156 2.22 13.93 -4.85
N TYR A 157 0.96 14.37 -4.96
CA TYR A 157 -0.15 13.53 -5.36
C TYR A 157 -0.02 13.03 -6.81
N SER A 158 0.48 13.88 -7.71
CA SER A 158 0.80 13.48 -9.09
C SER A 158 1.92 12.43 -9.15
N ARG A 159 2.97 12.58 -8.34
CA ARG A 159 4.06 11.59 -8.22
C ARG A 159 3.58 10.27 -7.63
N PHE A 160 2.68 10.30 -6.64
CA PHE A 160 2.03 9.12 -6.09
C PHE A 160 1.36 8.29 -7.19
N TRP A 161 0.49 8.90 -8.00
CA TRP A 161 -0.20 8.18 -9.07
C TRP A 161 0.71 7.77 -10.23
N SER A 162 1.74 8.57 -10.51
CA SER A 162 2.73 8.23 -11.53
C SER A 162 3.55 6.99 -11.12
N GLU A 163 3.98 6.93 -9.86
CA GLU A 163 4.67 5.76 -9.30
C GLU A 163 3.75 4.54 -9.28
N TRP A 164 2.52 4.71 -8.80
CA TRP A 164 1.50 3.67 -8.77
C TRP A 164 1.33 3.01 -10.14
N LYS A 165 1.04 3.81 -11.17
CA LYS A 165 0.85 3.32 -12.55
C LYS A 165 2.09 2.60 -13.07
N ALA A 166 3.27 3.17 -12.86
CA ALA A 166 4.52 2.59 -13.32
C ALA A 166 4.81 1.22 -12.68
N ARG A 167 4.53 1.07 -11.37
CA ARG A 167 4.69 -0.19 -10.63
C ARG A 167 3.66 -1.22 -11.01
N THR A 168 2.39 -0.84 -11.11
CA THR A 168 1.30 -1.73 -11.56
C THR A 168 1.61 -2.30 -12.94
N GLU A 169 2.10 -1.48 -13.88
CA GLU A 169 2.46 -1.96 -15.21
C GLU A 169 3.69 -2.88 -15.22
N ARG A 170 4.68 -2.65 -14.33
CA ARG A 170 5.80 -3.60 -14.14
C ARG A 170 5.33 -4.92 -13.54
N ALA A 171 4.46 -4.86 -12.54
CA ALA A 171 3.87 -6.04 -11.90
C ALA A 171 3.06 -6.88 -12.89
N LYS A 172 2.21 -6.25 -13.72
CA LYS A 172 1.47 -6.94 -14.80
C LYS A 172 2.40 -7.57 -15.84
N ARG A 173 3.49 -6.89 -16.21
CA ARG A 173 4.51 -7.48 -17.11
C ARG A 173 5.10 -8.73 -16.51
N ARG A 174 5.56 -8.65 -15.27
CA ARG A 174 6.21 -9.75 -14.55
C ARG A 174 5.25 -10.92 -14.28
N ALA A 175 3.96 -10.64 -14.04
CA ALA A 175 2.94 -11.68 -13.91
C ALA A 175 2.80 -12.53 -15.18
N ARG A 176 2.95 -11.92 -16.37
CA ARG A 176 2.90 -12.64 -17.65
C ARG A 176 4.08 -13.58 -17.86
N ASP A 177 5.20 -13.36 -17.19
CA ASP A 177 6.35 -14.28 -17.26
C ASP A 177 6.08 -15.63 -16.54
N PHE A 178 4.98 -15.71 -15.77
CA PHE A 178 4.54 -16.90 -15.04
C PHE A 178 3.24 -17.51 -15.57
N ALA A 179 2.64 -16.94 -16.63
CA ALA A 179 1.40 -17.40 -17.25
C ALA A 179 1.69 -18.30 -18.47
#